data_AF-A0ABD3XE30-F1
#
_entry.id   AF-A0ABD3XE30-F1
#
_cell.length_a   1.000
_cell.length_b   1.000
_cell.length_c   1.000
_cell.angle_alpha   90.00
_cell.angle_beta   90.00
_cell.angle_gamma   90.00
#
_symmetry.space_group_name_H-M   'P 1'
#
loop_
_entity.id
_entity.type
_entity.pdbx_description
1 polymer ?
#
loop_
_entity_poly.entity_id
_entity_poly.type
_entity_poly.pdbx_seq_one_letter_code
_entity_poly.pdbx_strand_id
1 'polypeptide(L)'
;MEMGPLLTPVLFLMAALSTMNCITAQSASQDMATASSHKATPVSVAPRQESQNEAATTRMAGTPSNMATAAPLLTRTMESTRSPPVVSTKQTTKPPTGVLKQPSTCCYSENMVMMLQKNRPVVNGYVPYVSILELANGTDIVACDTKLLLKATFRRNDLADSCQGCTSVPQCGNQMLKIELWMSPNKTGVSFHVGDSITNNGFGGDDSTQENNAEFHMYDYEQRLYGSDKCSNMSQLLFSLPSTVAHWVTVYIGNEFIRVSTPLGDTYELCSDCLFALNGQTDSKGTVNEDIYIGLNRIIPTQIGDGSGVCGAVISWACPWKA
;
A
#
# COMPACT_ATOMS: atom_id res chain seq x y z
N MET A 1 13.80 0.80 76.23
CA MET A 1 13.39 1.32 74.92
C MET A 1 12.96 0.14 74.07
N GLU A 2 11.71 0.21 73.59
CA GLU A 2 11.07 -0.49 72.45
C GLU A 2 11.25 -2.02 72.36
N MET A 3 10.24 -2.85 72.65
CA MET A 3 8.97 -3.13 71.92
C MET A 3 9.13 -3.43 70.42
N GLY A 4 8.81 -4.66 70.03
CA GLY A 4 8.35 -4.99 68.68
C GLY A 4 8.59 -6.44 68.23
N PRO A 5 7.59 -7.34 68.33
CA PRO A 5 7.55 -8.61 67.60
C PRO A 5 6.58 -8.56 66.39
N LEU A 6 6.47 -9.69 65.69
CA LEU A 6 5.33 -10.18 64.87
C LEU A 6 5.22 -9.73 63.40
N LEU A 7 5.37 -10.65 62.43
CA LEU A 7 4.25 -11.35 61.73
C LEU A 7 4.67 -12.09 60.44
N THR A 8 3.98 -13.21 60.25
CA THR A 8 3.84 -14.15 59.12
C THR A 8 3.47 -13.53 57.76
N PRO A 9 3.80 -14.18 56.62
CA PRO A 9 3.27 -13.80 55.32
C PRO A 9 1.86 -14.38 55.08
N VAL A 10 0.91 -13.51 54.73
CA VAL A 10 -0.42 -13.87 54.25
C VAL A 10 -0.39 -14.01 52.73
N LEU A 11 -0.77 -15.20 52.27
CA LEU A 11 -1.09 -15.55 50.89
C LEU A 11 -2.43 -14.90 50.51
N PHE A 12 -2.46 -14.02 49.51
CA PHE A 12 -3.72 -13.57 48.89
C PHE A 12 -3.75 -13.88 47.40
N LEU A 13 -4.67 -14.79 47.08
CA LEU A 13 -5.19 -15.12 45.76
C LEU A 13 -6.26 -14.06 45.43
N MET A 14 -6.14 -13.37 44.30
CA MET A 14 -7.26 -12.59 43.72
C MET A 14 -7.25 -12.81 42.21
N ALA A 15 -8.13 -13.71 41.77
CA ALA A 15 -8.69 -13.71 40.43
C ALA A 15 -9.82 -12.67 40.40
N ALA A 16 -9.83 -11.82 39.38
CA ALA A 16 -11.01 -11.01 39.07
C ALA A 16 -11.24 -11.00 37.55
N LEU A 17 -12.31 -11.67 37.17
CA LEU A 17 -13.03 -11.50 35.92
C LEU A 17 -13.38 -10.01 35.74
N SER A 18 -13.19 -9.48 34.53
CA SER A 18 -13.93 -8.30 34.10
C SER A 18 -14.63 -8.60 32.78
N THR A 19 -15.93 -8.83 32.87
CA THR A 19 -16.89 -8.83 31.77
C THR A 19 -17.21 -7.39 31.42
N MET A 20 -16.83 -6.95 30.21
CA MET A 20 -17.19 -5.63 29.69
C MET A 20 -18.49 -5.75 28.88
N ASN A 21 -19.57 -5.17 29.42
CA ASN A 21 -20.85 -5.01 28.75
C ASN A 21 -20.77 -3.91 27.70
N CYS A 22 -21.24 -4.22 26.49
CA CYS A 22 -21.43 -3.28 25.40
C CYS A 22 -22.73 -2.49 25.65
N ILE A 23 -22.61 -1.18 25.87
CA ILE A 23 -23.76 -0.26 25.98
C ILE A 23 -24.02 0.35 24.60
N THR A 24 -25.18 0.02 24.05
CA THR A 24 -25.80 0.66 22.88
C THR A 24 -26.17 2.10 23.19
N ALA A 25 -25.67 3.06 22.40
CA ALA A 25 -26.12 4.45 22.43
C ALA A 25 -27.15 4.69 21.30
N GLN A 26 -28.41 4.90 21.69
CA GLN A 26 -29.45 5.50 20.86
C GLN A 26 -29.20 7.02 20.77
N SER A 27 -29.12 7.56 19.56
CA SER A 27 -29.13 9.01 19.34
C SER A 27 -30.56 9.54 19.32
N ALA A 28 -30.88 10.39 20.30
CA ALA A 28 -32.09 11.19 20.34
C ALA A 28 -31.95 12.41 19.40
N SER A 29 -32.97 12.61 18.56
CA SER A 29 -33.18 13.85 17.81
C SER A 29 -33.83 14.89 18.72
N GLN A 30 -33.25 16.07 18.84
CA GLN A 30 -33.98 17.27 19.28
C GLN A 30 -33.63 18.47 18.41
N ASP A 31 -34.70 19.09 17.94
CA ASP A 31 -34.80 20.37 17.28
C ASP A 31 -34.26 21.52 18.14
N MET A 32 -33.62 22.49 17.50
CA MET A 32 -33.91 23.93 17.57
C MET A 32 -32.73 24.74 17.03
N ALA A 33 -32.97 25.57 16.01
CA ALA A 33 -32.90 27.04 16.15
C ALA A 33 -32.91 27.76 14.78
N THR A 34 -33.92 28.62 14.67
CA THR A 34 -33.99 29.90 13.97
C THR A 34 -32.69 30.70 13.75
N ALA A 35 -32.56 31.28 12.54
CA ALA A 35 -31.97 32.59 12.16
C ALA A 35 -31.38 32.46 10.73
N SER A 36 -31.30 33.43 9.83
CA SER A 36 -31.62 34.86 9.74
C SER A 36 -31.58 35.18 8.23
N SER A 37 -32.49 36.01 7.74
CA SER A 37 -32.50 36.44 6.34
C SER A 37 -31.45 37.52 6.10
N HIS A 38 -30.44 37.24 5.27
CA HIS A 38 -29.59 38.27 4.68
C HIS A 38 -29.69 38.27 3.15
N LYS A 39 -30.49 39.24 2.70
CA LYS A 39 -30.53 39.98 1.45
C LYS A 39 -29.23 39.88 0.62
N ALA A 40 -29.29 39.15 -0.50
CA ALA A 40 -28.27 39.17 -1.54
C ALA A 40 -28.43 40.43 -2.42
N THR A 41 -27.33 41.15 -2.63
CA THR A 41 -27.23 42.26 -3.58
C THR A 41 -26.53 41.73 -4.84
N PRO A 42 -27.04 41.99 -6.06
CA PRO A 42 -26.45 41.45 -7.29
C PRO A 42 -25.13 42.18 -7.63
N VAL A 43 -24.07 41.40 -7.82
CA VAL A 43 -22.79 41.87 -8.36
C VAL A 43 -22.89 41.90 -9.88
N SER A 44 -22.67 43.09 -10.44
CA SER A 44 -22.60 43.39 -11.87
C SER A 44 -21.43 42.65 -12.52
N VAL A 45 -21.74 41.90 -13.59
CA VAL A 45 -20.77 41.23 -14.46
C VAL A 45 -20.31 42.23 -15.51
N ALA A 46 -19.03 42.62 -15.47
CA ALA A 46 -18.38 43.37 -16.55
C ALA A 46 -17.83 42.41 -17.62
N PRO A 47 -17.87 42.78 -18.92
CA PRO A 47 -17.60 41.86 -20.00
C PRO A 47 -16.11 41.60 -20.27
N ARG A 48 -15.91 40.34 -20.65
CA ARG A 48 -14.79 39.67 -21.31
C ARG A 48 -14.11 40.54 -22.38
N GLN A 49 -12.80 40.77 -22.26
CA GLN A 49 -11.94 41.19 -23.37
C GLN A 49 -11.25 39.96 -23.96
N GLU A 50 -11.59 39.66 -25.21
CA GLU A 50 -10.79 38.85 -26.13
C GLU A 50 -9.52 39.63 -26.49
N SER A 51 -8.35 39.03 -26.27
CA SER A 51 -7.15 39.40 -27.01
C SER A 51 -6.78 38.25 -27.93
N GLN A 52 -7.09 38.43 -29.20
CA GLN A 52 -6.49 37.70 -30.31
C GLN A 52 -4.98 37.98 -30.31
N ASN A 53 -4.17 36.94 -30.44
CA ASN A 53 -2.84 37.06 -31.03
C ASN A 53 -2.61 35.87 -31.95
N GLU A 54 -2.60 36.17 -33.24
CA GLU A 54 -2.17 35.31 -34.32
C GLU A 54 -0.65 35.20 -34.39
N ALA A 55 -0.21 34.07 -34.96
CA ALA A 55 0.95 33.88 -35.81
C ALA A 55 2.37 34.08 -35.23
N ALA A 56 3.14 32.98 -35.21
CA ALA A 56 4.37 32.90 -36.01
C ALA A 56 4.85 31.46 -36.16
N THR A 57 4.64 30.93 -37.36
CA THR A 57 5.34 29.79 -37.96
C THR A 57 6.85 30.06 -38.02
N THR A 58 7.70 29.15 -37.57
CA THR A 58 9.05 29.01 -38.12
C THR A 58 9.47 27.55 -38.11
N ARG A 59 9.53 26.98 -39.32
CA ARG A 59 10.27 25.77 -39.66
C ARG A 59 11.76 26.07 -39.57
N MET A 60 12.55 25.20 -38.96
CA MET A 60 13.91 24.95 -39.44
C MET A 60 14.21 23.45 -39.43
N ALA A 61 14.34 22.93 -40.64
CA ALA A 61 15.02 21.70 -40.95
C ALA A 61 16.53 21.89 -40.73
N GLY A 62 17.23 20.84 -40.32
CA GLY A 62 18.68 20.86 -40.18
C GLY A 62 19.26 19.56 -39.66
N THR A 63 19.12 18.47 -40.42
CA THR A 63 20.06 17.36 -40.36
C THR A 63 21.35 17.79 -41.07
N PRO A 64 22.53 17.43 -40.54
CA PRO A 64 23.33 16.52 -41.35
C PRO A 64 23.96 15.38 -40.55
N SER A 65 23.93 14.23 -41.20
CA SER A 65 24.73 13.04 -40.99
C SER A 65 26.22 13.35 -40.85
N ASN A 66 26.96 12.54 -40.08
CA ASN A 66 28.17 11.89 -40.60
C ASN A 66 28.75 10.81 -39.66
N MET A 67 29.05 9.67 -40.30
CA MET A 67 30.19 8.76 -40.14
C MET A 67 30.40 8.06 -38.77
N ALA A 68 30.14 6.74 -38.66
CA ALA A 68 30.91 5.60 -39.21
C ALA A 68 32.29 5.41 -38.57
N THR A 69 32.43 4.41 -37.68
CA THR A 69 33.60 3.52 -37.66
C THR A 69 33.26 2.19 -36.99
N ALA A 70 33.69 1.10 -37.63
CA ALA A 70 33.46 -0.29 -37.26
C ALA A 70 34.57 -0.85 -36.33
N ALA A 71 34.18 -1.82 -35.48
CA ALA A 71 34.80 -3.11 -35.08
C ALA A 71 36.34 -3.21 -34.88
N PRO A 72 36.88 -4.02 -33.92
CA PRO A 72 36.64 -5.47 -33.83
C PRO A 72 36.40 -6.01 -32.39
N LEU A 73 35.56 -7.02 -32.19
CA LEU A 73 35.87 -8.46 -32.23
C LEU A 73 37.14 -8.86 -31.46
N LEU A 74 36.98 -9.27 -30.19
CA LEU A 74 37.98 -10.02 -29.45
C LEU A 74 37.35 -11.32 -28.94
N THR A 75 37.58 -12.36 -29.72
CA THR A 75 37.44 -13.77 -29.36
C THR A 75 38.52 -14.11 -28.33
N ARG A 76 38.14 -14.68 -27.18
CA ARG A 76 39.11 -15.42 -26.35
C ARG A 76 38.47 -16.73 -25.89
N THR A 77 39.04 -17.81 -26.41
CA THR A 77 38.66 -19.19 -26.15
C THR A 77 39.64 -19.80 -25.15
N MET A 78 39.08 -20.64 -24.27
CA MET A 78 39.67 -21.79 -23.56
C MET A 78 40.80 -21.53 -22.56
N GLU A 79 40.50 -21.81 -21.29
CA GLU A 79 41.36 -22.73 -20.55
C GLU A 79 40.54 -23.65 -19.64
N SER A 80 40.84 -24.93 -19.79
CA SER A 80 40.20 -26.09 -19.20
C SER A 80 41.09 -26.59 -18.09
N THR A 81 40.57 -26.67 -16.86
CA THR A 81 41.16 -27.52 -15.81
C THR A 81 40.05 -28.34 -15.16
N ARG A 82 39.94 -29.59 -15.63
CA ARG A 82 39.30 -30.70 -14.92
C ARG A 82 40.10 -31.01 -13.65
N SER A 83 39.40 -31.27 -12.56
CA SER A 83 39.83 -32.18 -11.49
C SER A 83 38.60 -32.74 -10.75
N PRO A 84 38.75 -33.92 -10.09
CA PRO A 84 37.83 -35.07 -10.17
C PRO A 84 36.73 -35.11 -9.07
N PRO A 85 35.81 -36.11 -9.09
CA PRO A 85 34.57 -36.05 -8.33
C PRO A 85 34.77 -36.49 -6.89
N VAL A 86 34.17 -35.76 -5.95
CA VAL A 86 33.97 -36.24 -4.57
C VAL A 86 32.51 -36.62 -4.42
N VAL A 87 32.28 -37.93 -4.49
CA VAL A 87 31.08 -38.60 -4.01
C VAL A 87 31.09 -38.52 -2.48
N SER A 88 30.07 -37.88 -1.90
CA SER A 88 29.71 -38.08 -0.50
C SER A 88 28.21 -38.27 -0.39
N THR A 89 27.81 -39.52 -0.40
CA THR A 89 26.49 -40.00 0.01
C THR A 89 26.26 -39.66 1.49
N LYS A 90 25.44 -38.64 1.75
CA LYS A 90 24.65 -38.58 2.98
C LYS A 90 23.18 -38.59 2.61
N GLN A 91 22.61 -39.76 2.84
CA GLN A 91 21.21 -40.10 2.77
C GLN A 91 20.47 -39.32 3.87
N THR A 92 19.93 -38.15 3.53
CA THR A 92 19.01 -37.44 4.41
C THR A 92 17.61 -37.99 4.16
N THR A 93 17.15 -38.81 5.10
CA THR A 93 15.78 -39.34 5.15
C THR A 93 14.76 -38.21 4.97
N LYS A 94 13.90 -38.37 3.97
CA LYS A 94 12.70 -37.55 3.74
C LYS A 94 11.92 -37.45 5.07
N PRO A 95 11.66 -36.23 5.60
CA PRO A 95 10.78 -36.09 6.74
C PRO A 95 9.39 -36.63 6.35
N PRO A 96 8.69 -37.31 7.26
CA PRO A 96 7.34 -37.79 6.97
C PRO A 96 6.49 -36.60 6.54
N THR A 97 5.68 -36.83 5.51
CA THR A 97 4.59 -35.98 5.03
C THR A 97 3.51 -35.89 6.12
N GLY A 98 3.88 -35.33 7.27
CA GLY A 98 2.94 -34.89 8.28
C GLY A 98 2.40 -33.56 7.78
N VAL A 99 1.11 -33.53 7.45
CA VAL A 99 0.34 -32.29 7.33
C VAL A 99 0.61 -31.50 8.60
N LEU A 100 1.46 -30.47 8.50
CA LEU A 100 1.68 -29.52 9.57
C LEU A 100 0.34 -28.87 9.81
N LYS A 101 -0.31 -29.26 10.90
CA LYS A 101 -1.49 -28.59 11.42
C LYS A 101 -1.05 -27.16 11.71
N GLN A 102 -1.37 -26.24 10.80
CA GLN A 102 -0.99 -24.84 10.89
C GLN A 102 -1.45 -24.32 12.26
N PRO A 103 -0.53 -23.87 13.13
CA PRO A 103 -0.94 -23.17 14.32
C PRO A 103 -1.70 -21.92 13.88
N SER A 104 -2.91 -21.76 14.41
CA SER A 104 -3.85 -20.66 14.15
C SER A 104 -3.39 -19.32 14.74
N THR A 105 -2.10 -18.99 14.61
CA THR A 105 -1.50 -17.71 15.00
C THR A 105 -1.45 -16.82 13.77
N CYS A 106 -2.60 -16.27 13.36
CA CYS A 106 -2.76 -15.49 12.13
C CYS A 106 -1.96 -14.18 12.06
N CYS A 107 -1.18 -13.80 13.09
CA CYS A 107 -0.43 -12.56 13.11
C CYS A 107 1.04 -12.77 13.43
N TYR A 108 1.91 -12.50 12.46
CA TYR A 108 3.29 -12.12 12.77
C TYR A 108 3.27 -10.70 13.35
N SER A 109 3.97 -10.47 14.46
CA SER A 109 4.10 -9.14 15.08
C SER A 109 5.32 -8.37 14.58
N GLU A 110 5.90 -8.79 13.46
CA GLU A 110 7.09 -8.16 12.91
C GLU A 110 6.68 -6.95 12.07
N ASN A 111 7.44 -5.87 12.22
CA ASN A 111 7.20 -4.60 11.55
C ASN A 111 8.46 -4.21 10.77
N MET A 112 8.25 -3.65 9.58
CA MET A 112 9.27 -2.93 8.83
C MET A 112 9.00 -1.45 8.99
N VAL A 113 9.89 -0.75 9.70
CA VAL A 113 9.81 0.69 9.97
C VAL A 113 10.72 1.42 9.00
N MET A 114 10.17 2.43 8.33
CA MET A 114 10.86 3.21 7.32
C MET A 114 10.80 4.68 7.69
N MET A 115 11.96 5.33 7.72
CA MET A 115 12.11 6.77 7.82
C MET A 115 12.56 7.27 6.46
N LEU A 116 11.77 8.13 5.81
CA LEU A 116 11.95 8.55 4.40
C LEU A 116 12.37 10.01 4.26
N GLN A 117 12.88 10.60 5.35
CA GLN A 117 13.50 11.91 5.32
C GLN A 117 14.87 11.86 4.61
N LYS A 118 15.25 12.95 3.93
CA LYS A 118 16.45 13.01 3.09
C LYS A 118 17.75 12.63 3.82
N ASN A 119 18.69 12.07 3.05
CA ASN A 119 20.07 11.70 3.42
C ASN A 119 20.23 10.59 4.46
N ARG A 120 19.14 10.11 5.05
CA ARG A 120 19.13 8.96 5.96
C ARG A 120 17.85 8.16 5.79
N PRO A 121 17.55 7.60 4.59
CA PRO A 121 16.54 6.59 4.54
C PRO A 121 16.97 5.44 5.45
N VAL A 122 16.20 5.22 6.52
CA VAL A 122 16.44 4.11 7.44
C VAL A 122 15.29 3.16 7.26
N VAL A 123 15.61 1.95 6.80
CA VAL A 123 14.71 0.80 6.87
C VAL A 123 15.23 -0.08 8.00
N ASN A 124 14.38 -0.31 8.99
CA ASN A 124 14.68 -1.18 10.11
C ASN A 124 13.59 -2.25 10.27
N GLY A 125 14.01 -3.44 10.69
CA GLY A 125 13.12 -4.60 10.82
C GLY A 125 12.97 -5.39 9.54
N TYR A 126 12.09 -6.38 9.60
CA TYR A 126 11.80 -7.34 8.56
C TYR A 126 10.33 -7.72 8.66
N VAL A 127 9.71 -7.96 7.51
CA VAL A 127 8.35 -8.51 7.45
C VAL A 127 8.41 -9.65 6.44
N PRO A 128 8.00 -10.88 6.79
CA PRO A 128 8.00 -12.00 5.87
C PRO A 128 7.26 -11.67 4.58
N TYR A 129 7.80 -12.07 3.42
CA TYR A 129 7.20 -11.84 2.10
C TYR A 129 7.06 -10.37 1.68
N VAL A 130 7.70 -9.44 2.40
CA VAL A 130 7.84 -8.05 1.98
C VAL A 130 9.30 -7.82 1.58
N SER A 131 9.50 -7.25 0.39
CA SER A 131 10.82 -6.96 -0.16
C SER A 131 10.88 -5.52 -0.67
N ILE A 132 12.07 -4.91 -0.54
CA ILE A 132 12.37 -3.63 -1.17
C ILE A 132 12.87 -3.91 -2.58
N LEU A 133 12.16 -3.39 -3.57
CA LEU A 133 12.57 -3.48 -4.97
C LEU A 133 13.48 -2.32 -5.36
N GLU A 134 13.17 -1.12 -4.86
CA GLU A 134 13.93 0.09 -5.18
C GLU A 134 13.94 1.05 -3.99
N LEU A 135 15.09 1.68 -3.75
CA LEU A 135 15.24 2.79 -2.82
C LEU A 135 16.11 3.85 -3.49
N ALA A 136 15.54 5.02 -3.74
CA ALA A 136 16.25 6.16 -4.32
C ALA A 136 16.22 7.35 -3.36
N ASN A 137 17.39 7.94 -3.13
CA ASN A 137 17.52 9.08 -2.22
C ASN A 137 16.73 10.29 -2.74
N GLY A 138 16.08 10.97 -1.82
CA GLY A 138 15.43 12.25 -2.07
C GLY A 138 16.41 13.36 -2.45
N THR A 139 15.91 14.34 -3.19
CA THR A 139 16.65 15.51 -3.68
C THR A 139 16.44 16.75 -2.80
N ASP A 140 15.30 16.87 -2.11
CA ASP A 140 14.93 18.01 -1.25
C ASP A 140 14.93 17.63 0.23
N ILE A 141 15.56 18.46 1.07
CA ILE A 141 15.66 18.22 2.52
C ILE A 141 14.34 18.43 3.26
N VAL A 142 13.40 19.19 2.71
CA VAL A 142 12.15 19.56 3.40
C VAL A 142 10.96 18.71 2.93
N ALA A 143 11.05 18.10 1.74
CA ALA A 143 9.87 17.58 1.06
C ALA A 143 9.43 16.15 1.46
N CYS A 144 10.24 15.39 2.22
CA CYS A 144 10.00 13.95 2.39
C CYS A 144 9.81 13.26 1.02
N ASP A 145 10.86 13.30 0.20
CA ASP A 145 10.86 12.90 -1.21
C ASP A 145 11.75 11.67 -1.49
N THR A 146 12.19 10.95 -0.45
CA THR A 146 12.86 9.66 -0.65
C THR A 146 11.88 8.68 -1.29
N LYS A 147 12.26 8.14 -2.43
CA LYS A 147 11.43 7.23 -3.21
C LYS A 147 11.69 5.80 -2.79
N LEU A 148 10.62 5.04 -2.55
CA LEU A 148 10.71 3.64 -2.20
C LEU A 148 9.68 2.84 -3.00
N LEU A 149 10.09 1.69 -3.54
CA LEU A 149 9.20 0.70 -4.12
C LEU A 149 9.34 -0.61 -3.34
N LEU A 150 8.21 -1.08 -2.80
CA LEU A 150 8.10 -2.35 -2.09
C LEU A 150 7.26 -3.33 -2.91
N LYS A 151 7.47 -4.62 -2.64
CA LYS A 151 6.59 -5.71 -3.04
C LYS A 151 6.22 -6.56 -1.83
N ALA A 152 4.93 -6.81 -1.64
CA ALA A 152 4.41 -7.73 -0.63
C ALA A 152 3.68 -8.89 -1.32
N THR A 153 4.12 -10.13 -1.07
CA THR A 153 3.51 -11.33 -1.64
C THR A 153 2.57 -11.97 -0.62
N PHE A 154 1.28 -12.05 -0.95
CA PHE A 154 0.28 -12.74 -0.15
C PHE A 154 0.44 -14.24 -0.33
N ARG A 155 0.27 -14.98 0.77
CA ARG A 155 0.25 -16.43 0.68
C ARG A 155 -1.10 -16.87 0.14
N ARG A 156 -1.09 -17.64 -0.94
CA ARG A 156 -2.27 -18.40 -1.35
C ARG A 156 -2.65 -19.36 -0.22
N ASN A 157 -3.93 -19.37 0.13
CA ASN A 157 -4.47 -20.41 0.97
C ASN A 157 -4.81 -21.60 0.06
N ASP A 158 -4.24 -22.79 0.27
CA ASP A 158 -4.59 -23.95 -0.58
C ASP A 158 -6.05 -24.41 -0.37
N LEU A 159 -6.75 -23.83 0.61
CA LEU A 159 -8.20 -23.94 0.81
C LEU A 159 -8.99 -22.83 0.08
N ALA A 160 -8.32 -22.02 -0.76
CA ALA A 160 -8.83 -20.79 -1.38
C ALA A 160 -10.02 -20.99 -2.33
N ASP A 161 -10.22 -22.19 -2.88
CA ASP A 161 -11.32 -22.44 -3.81
C ASP A 161 -12.69 -22.21 -3.15
N SER A 162 -12.79 -22.30 -1.82
CA SER A 162 -14.00 -21.96 -1.07
C SER A 162 -14.08 -20.50 -0.58
N CYS A 163 -13.08 -19.68 -0.89
CA CYS A 163 -12.81 -18.38 -0.27
C CYS A 163 -12.77 -17.25 -1.31
N GLN A 164 -13.80 -17.22 -2.15
CA GLN A 164 -14.05 -16.12 -3.07
C GLN A 164 -15.09 -15.18 -2.45
N GLY A 165 -14.89 -13.87 -2.62
CA GLY A 165 -15.85 -12.86 -2.23
C GLY A 165 -15.78 -12.40 -0.77
N CYS A 166 -16.57 -11.36 -0.53
CA CYS A 166 -16.73 -10.63 0.73
C CYS A 166 -17.62 -11.33 1.78
N THR A 167 -17.79 -12.65 1.67
CA THR A 167 -18.90 -13.36 2.34
C THR A 167 -18.71 -13.55 3.84
N SER A 168 -17.49 -13.44 4.35
CA SER A 168 -17.26 -13.30 5.80
C SER A 168 -15.96 -12.54 6.06
N VAL A 169 -16.08 -11.37 6.68
CA VAL A 169 -14.93 -10.70 7.26
C VAL A 169 -14.48 -11.56 8.45
N PRO A 170 -13.22 -12.04 8.48
CA PRO A 170 -12.13 -11.54 7.67
C PRO A 170 -11.51 -12.69 6.83
N GLN A 171 -11.93 -12.74 5.56
CA GLN A 171 -11.31 -13.42 4.40
C GLN A 171 -10.58 -14.72 4.70
N CYS A 172 -11.31 -15.73 5.18
CA CYS A 172 -10.78 -17.09 5.34
C CYS A 172 -9.49 -17.21 6.20
N GLY A 173 -9.28 -16.28 7.12
CA GLY A 173 -8.08 -16.25 7.96
C GLY A 173 -6.82 -15.77 7.23
N ASN A 174 -6.95 -15.22 6.02
CA ASN A 174 -5.84 -14.63 5.28
C ASN A 174 -5.37 -13.34 5.96
N GLN A 175 -4.06 -13.13 5.97
CA GLN A 175 -3.46 -11.92 6.54
C GLN A 175 -3.83 -10.71 5.66
N MET A 176 -4.00 -9.55 6.29
CA MET A 176 -4.06 -8.27 5.58
C MET A 176 -2.70 -7.59 5.66
N LEU A 177 -2.33 -6.86 4.63
CA LEU A 177 -1.19 -5.96 4.69
C LEU A 177 -1.63 -4.66 5.36
N LYS A 178 -0.99 -4.29 6.47
CA LYS A 178 -1.17 -3.02 7.16
C LYS A 178 -0.06 -2.06 6.74
N ILE A 179 -0.46 -0.87 6.31
CA ILE A 179 0.41 0.21 5.86
C ILE A 179 0.06 1.45 6.70
N GLU A 180 0.95 1.85 7.59
CA GLU A 180 0.83 3.08 8.37
C GLU A 180 1.78 4.11 7.79
N LEU A 181 1.26 5.28 7.44
CA LEU A 181 2.02 6.34 6.77
C LEU A 181 2.02 7.61 7.62
N TRP A 182 3.19 8.23 7.78
CA TRP A 182 3.32 9.59 8.34
C TRP A 182 3.58 10.58 7.23
N MET A 183 2.75 11.61 7.16
CA MET A 183 2.65 12.50 6.01
C MET A 183 3.09 13.92 6.35
N SER A 184 3.84 14.52 5.43
CA SER A 184 4.17 15.93 5.40
C SER A 184 2.91 16.78 5.20
N PRO A 185 2.80 17.95 5.86
CA PRO A 185 1.76 18.92 5.53
C PRO A 185 1.89 19.45 4.09
N ASN A 186 3.09 19.45 3.50
CA ASN A 186 3.40 20.04 2.20
C ASN A 186 3.55 18.98 1.10
N LYS A 187 2.66 17.98 1.10
CA LYS A 187 2.66 16.91 0.12
C LYS A 187 2.25 17.39 -1.28
N THR A 188 2.84 16.80 -2.30
CA THR A 188 2.61 17.14 -3.71
C THR A 188 2.72 15.89 -4.59
N GLY A 189 1.98 15.86 -5.69
CA GLY A 189 1.96 14.73 -6.62
C GLY A 189 1.54 13.42 -5.93
N VAL A 190 2.10 12.30 -6.38
CA VAL A 190 1.79 10.97 -5.81
C VAL A 190 2.61 10.73 -4.54
N SER A 191 1.99 10.93 -3.37
CA SER A 191 2.67 10.67 -2.09
C SER A 191 2.80 9.18 -1.81
N PHE A 192 1.77 8.38 -2.09
CA PHE A 192 1.87 6.93 -2.08
C PHE A 192 0.97 6.35 -3.16
N HIS A 193 1.33 5.17 -3.63
CA HIS A 193 0.58 4.39 -4.59
C HIS A 193 0.66 2.91 -4.23
N VAL A 194 -0.48 2.25 -4.17
CA VAL A 194 -0.58 0.82 -3.94
C VAL A 194 -1.39 0.19 -5.07
N GLY A 195 -0.92 -0.90 -5.63
CA GLY A 195 -1.58 -1.59 -6.74
C GLY A 195 -1.18 -3.06 -6.80
N ASP A 196 -2.05 -3.91 -7.34
CA ASP A 196 -1.77 -5.34 -7.52
C ASP A 196 -1.17 -5.67 -8.91
N SER A 197 -0.88 -4.64 -9.72
CA SER A 197 -0.05 -4.73 -10.93
C SER A 197 1.25 -3.93 -10.82
N ILE A 198 2.34 -4.51 -11.31
CA ILE A 198 3.65 -3.84 -11.38
C ILE A 198 3.65 -2.65 -12.36
N THR A 199 2.66 -2.56 -13.24
CA THR A 199 2.50 -1.45 -14.18
C THR A 199 1.33 -0.53 -13.82
N ASN A 200 0.72 -0.66 -12.64
CA ASN A 200 -0.31 0.29 -12.20
C ASN A 200 0.26 1.71 -12.26
N ASN A 201 -0.33 2.56 -13.09
CA ASN A 201 0.21 3.88 -13.43
C ASN A 201 -0.66 5.03 -12.89
N GLY A 202 -1.56 4.72 -11.95
CA GLY A 202 -2.46 5.69 -11.37
C GLY A 202 -3.67 5.94 -12.26
N PHE A 203 -4.74 6.43 -11.65
CA PHE A 203 -5.99 6.80 -12.30
C PHE A 203 -6.76 5.62 -12.93
N GLY A 204 -6.58 4.41 -12.39
CA GLY A 204 -7.25 3.19 -12.85
C GLY A 204 -6.62 2.57 -14.10
N GLY A 205 -5.37 2.94 -14.41
CA GLY A 205 -4.64 2.43 -15.57
C GLY A 205 -3.51 1.48 -15.22
N ASP A 206 -3.17 0.63 -16.18
CA ASP A 206 -1.93 -0.13 -16.24
C ASP A 206 -1.47 -0.24 -17.72
N ASP A 207 -0.26 -0.74 -17.97
CA ASP A 207 0.25 -0.95 -19.34
C ASP A 207 -0.38 -2.20 -20.01
N SER A 208 -1.66 -2.49 -19.71
CA SER A 208 -2.40 -3.67 -20.14
C SER A 208 -1.73 -5.00 -19.75
N THR A 209 -1.00 -5.03 -18.63
CA THR A 209 -0.29 -6.24 -18.21
C THR A 209 -1.18 -7.18 -17.43
N GLN A 210 -2.15 -6.66 -16.69
CA GLN A 210 -3.05 -7.42 -15.84
C GLN A 210 -4.47 -6.82 -15.90
N GLU A 211 -5.49 -7.68 -15.86
CA GLU A 211 -6.89 -7.24 -15.74
C GLU A 211 -7.27 -7.02 -14.27
N ASN A 212 -6.61 -7.72 -13.35
CA ASN A 212 -6.61 -7.41 -11.93
C ASN A 212 -5.55 -6.32 -11.68
N ASN A 213 -5.98 -5.07 -11.72
CA ASN A 213 -5.13 -3.87 -11.63
C ASN A 213 -5.76 -2.82 -10.70
N ALA A 214 -6.38 -3.27 -9.60
CA ALA A 214 -6.95 -2.36 -8.61
C ALA A 214 -5.84 -1.52 -7.95
N GLU A 215 -6.13 -0.24 -7.71
CA GLU A 215 -5.12 0.67 -7.18
C GLU A 215 -5.70 1.67 -6.17
N PHE A 216 -4.90 1.99 -5.17
CA PHE A 216 -5.18 3.00 -4.18
C PHE A 216 -4.00 3.94 -4.06
N HIS A 217 -4.23 5.23 -4.29
CA HIS A 217 -3.17 6.23 -4.16
C HIS A 217 -3.65 7.47 -3.45
N MET A 218 -2.67 8.28 -3.03
CA MET A 218 -2.92 9.66 -2.68
C MET A 218 -2.18 10.59 -3.63
N TYR A 219 -2.96 11.46 -4.29
CA TYR A 219 -2.48 12.52 -5.15
C TYR A 219 -2.77 13.87 -4.48
N ASP A 220 -1.73 14.64 -4.20
CA ASP A 220 -1.79 15.85 -3.37
C ASP A 220 -2.53 15.60 -2.05
N TYR A 221 -3.77 16.07 -1.93
CA TYR A 221 -4.62 15.96 -0.74
C TYR A 221 -5.84 15.08 -0.96
N GLU A 222 -5.83 14.22 -1.97
CA GLU A 222 -6.97 13.38 -2.32
C GLU A 222 -6.55 11.91 -2.38
N GLN A 223 -7.27 11.08 -1.64
CA GLN A 223 -7.09 9.63 -1.69
C GLN A 223 -8.11 9.06 -2.68
N ARG A 224 -7.66 8.22 -3.60
CA ARG A 224 -8.50 7.67 -4.65
C ARG A 224 -8.31 6.17 -4.73
N LEU A 225 -9.43 5.45 -4.79
CA LEU A 225 -9.46 4.02 -5.01
C LEU A 225 -10.06 3.74 -6.38
N TYR A 226 -9.30 3.03 -7.21
CA TYR A 226 -9.77 2.51 -8.47
C TYR A 226 -9.92 0.99 -8.41
N GLY A 227 -11.03 0.51 -8.96
CA GLY A 227 -11.28 -0.90 -9.17
C GLY A 227 -10.55 -1.41 -10.41
N SER A 228 -10.47 -2.74 -10.51
CA SER A 228 -9.82 -3.43 -11.60
C SER A 228 -10.62 -3.37 -12.92
N ASP A 229 -9.94 -3.61 -14.04
CA ASP A 229 -10.52 -3.68 -15.38
C ASP A 229 -11.64 -4.74 -15.50
N LYS A 230 -11.60 -5.77 -14.64
CA LYS A 230 -12.65 -6.81 -14.56
C LYS A 230 -14.03 -6.24 -14.26
N CYS A 231 -14.08 -5.05 -13.69
CA CYS A 231 -15.32 -4.41 -13.28
C CYS A 231 -15.84 -3.40 -14.28
N SER A 232 -15.79 -3.76 -15.57
CA SER A 232 -16.23 -2.99 -16.73
C SER A 232 -17.62 -2.36 -16.64
N ASN A 233 -18.46 -2.83 -15.71
CA ASN A 233 -19.83 -2.34 -15.48
C ASN A 233 -19.91 -1.24 -14.41
N MET A 234 -18.81 -0.87 -13.77
CA MET A 234 -18.74 0.18 -12.75
C MET A 234 -17.78 1.30 -13.17
N SER A 235 -17.95 2.47 -12.55
CA SER A 235 -16.91 3.50 -12.59
C SER A 235 -15.62 2.90 -12.04
N GLN A 236 -14.52 3.00 -12.79
CA GLN A 236 -13.21 2.58 -12.29
C GLN A 236 -12.88 3.31 -10.99
N LEU A 237 -13.20 4.60 -10.85
CA LEU A 237 -13.11 5.29 -9.57
C LEU A 237 -14.22 4.81 -8.64
N LEU A 238 -13.86 4.03 -7.61
CA LEU A 238 -14.79 3.45 -6.63
C LEU A 238 -15.08 4.43 -5.49
N PHE A 239 -14.07 5.15 -5.00
CA PHE A 239 -14.27 6.29 -4.12
C PHE A 239 -13.13 7.31 -4.21
N SER A 240 -13.45 8.54 -3.77
CA SER A 240 -12.49 9.60 -3.50
C SER A 240 -12.75 10.18 -2.12
N LEU A 241 -11.68 10.35 -1.33
CA LEU A 241 -11.72 10.93 0.00
C LEU A 241 -10.82 12.16 0.05
N PRO A 242 -11.36 13.33 0.45
CA PRO A 242 -10.51 14.48 0.74
C PRO A 242 -9.66 14.16 1.98
N SER A 243 -8.35 14.27 1.82
CA SER A 243 -7.38 14.14 2.90
C SER A 243 -7.11 15.52 3.48
N THR A 244 -8.06 16.04 4.25
CA THR A 244 -7.88 17.29 5.00
C THR A 244 -6.76 17.09 6.03
N VAL A 245 -5.58 17.63 5.74
CA VAL A 245 -4.42 17.72 6.64
C VAL A 245 -4.05 16.39 7.33
N ALA A 246 -4.30 15.24 6.69
CA ALA A 246 -4.00 13.98 7.35
C ALA A 246 -2.47 13.82 7.49
N HIS A 247 -1.99 13.95 8.73
CA HIS A 247 -0.59 13.70 9.09
C HIS A 247 -0.28 12.22 9.24
N TRP A 248 -1.33 11.40 9.33
CA TRP A 248 -1.21 9.95 9.34
C TRP A 248 -2.34 9.30 8.55
N VAL A 249 -2.07 8.19 7.89
CA VAL A 249 -3.06 7.36 7.19
C VAL A 249 -2.73 5.90 7.49
N THR A 250 -3.74 5.12 7.84
CA THR A 250 -3.59 3.67 7.98
C THR A 250 -4.44 2.96 6.93
N VAL A 251 -3.80 2.14 6.11
CA VAL A 251 -4.42 1.33 5.07
C VAL A 251 -4.28 -0.13 5.44
N TYR A 252 -5.38 -0.87 5.33
CA TYR A 252 -5.40 -2.32 5.36
C TYR A 252 -5.81 -2.82 3.99
N ILE A 253 -5.01 -3.70 3.41
CA ILE A 253 -5.27 -4.32 2.12
C ILE A 253 -5.39 -5.83 2.30
N GLY A 254 -6.44 -6.39 1.76
CA GLY A 254 -6.68 -7.83 1.73
C GLY A 254 -7.20 -8.23 0.37
N ASN A 255 -7.45 -9.53 0.21
CA ASN A 255 -8.10 -10.02 -0.98
C ASN A 255 -9.50 -9.41 -1.11
N GLU A 256 -9.77 -8.75 -2.24
CA GLU A 256 -11.05 -8.13 -2.57
C GLU A 256 -11.50 -7.10 -1.52
N PHE A 257 -10.54 -6.48 -0.83
CA PHE A 257 -10.81 -5.65 0.35
C PHE A 257 -9.81 -4.54 0.56
N ILE A 258 -10.34 -3.40 1.01
CA ILE A 258 -9.55 -2.30 1.54
C ILE A 258 -10.27 -1.64 2.71
N ARG A 259 -9.49 -1.24 3.70
CA ARG A 259 -9.93 -0.34 4.76
C ARG A 259 -8.94 0.79 4.93
N VAL A 260 -9.44 2.01 5.00
CA VAL A 260 -8.66 3.21 5.23
C VAL A 260 -9.16 3.87 6.51
N SER A 261 -8.26 4.14 7.44
CA SER A 261 -8.55 4.87 8.68
C SER A 261 -7.81 6.20 8.70
N THR A 262 -8.52 7.25 9.08
CA THR A 262 -8.02 8.63 9.09
C THR A 262 -7.76 9.14 10.52
N PRO A 263 -7.03 10.27 10.66
CA PRO A 263 -6.78 10.94 11.93
C PRO A 263 -7.98 11.30 12.77
N LEU A 264 -9.13 11.51 12.12
CA LEU A 264 -10.35 11.91 12.78
C LEU A 264 -11.15 10.72 13.33
N GLY A 265 -10.64 9.49 13.12
CA GLY A 265 -11.32 8.25 13.50
C GLY A 265 -12.27 7.73 12.42
N ASP A 266 -12.43 8.44 11.31
CA ASP A 266 -13.22 7.97 10.18
C ASP A 266 -12.58 6.70 9.61
N THR A 267 -13.42 5.73 9.30
CA THR A 267 -13.02 4.49 8.66
C THR A 267 -13.87 4.30 7.41
N TYR A 268 -13.18 4.09 6.30
CA TYR A 268 -13.78 3.76 5.02
C TYR A 268 -13.38 2.35 4.67
N GLU A 269 -14.37 1.50 4.45
CA GLU A 269 -14.16 0.10 4.16
C GLU A 269 -14.94 -0.25 2.90
N LEU A 270 -14.28 -0.96 2.00
CA LEU A 270 -14.91 -1.49 0.80
C LEU A 270 -14.47 -2.93 0.62
N CYS A 271 -15.43 -3.76 0.25
CA CYS A 271 -15.20 -5.12 -0.14
C CYS A 271 -15.94 -5.39 -1.45
N SER A 272 -15.20 -5.84 -2.47
CA SER A 272 -15.71 -6.14 -3.80
C SER A 272 -14.69 -6.97 -4.58
N ASP A 273 -15.19 -7.85 -5.43
CA ASP A 273 -14.45 -8.57 -6.49
C ASP A 273 -13.67 -7.65 -7.45
N CYS A 274 -13.97 -6.35 -7.44
CA CYS A 274 -13.28 -5.31 -8.20
C CYS A 274 -12.02 -4.77 -7.53
N LEU A 275 -11.75 -5.19 -6.30
CA LEU A 275 -10.56 -4.78 -5.57
C LEU A 275 -9.42 -5.77 -5.83
N PHE A 276 -8.39 -5.68 -5.00
CA PHE A 276 -7.13 -6.41 -5.16
C PHE A 276 -7.33 -7.94 -5.24
N ALA A 277 -6.76 -8.56 -6.25
CA ALA A 277 -6.76 -10.01 -6.44
C ALA A 277 -5.55 -10.64 -5.76
N LEU A 278 -5.64 -10.95 -4.46
CA LEU A 278 -4.48 -11.36 -3.64
C LEU A 278 -4.55 -12.80 -3.13
N ASN A 279 -5.49 -13.59 -3.65
CA ASN A 279 -5.67 -15.00 -3.30
C ASN A 279 -5.32 -15.93 -4.47
N GLY A 280 -4.52 -15.42 -5.42
CA GLY A 280 -4.17 -16.14 -6.62
C GLY A 280 -5.34 -16.30 -7.59
N GLN A 281 -6.20 -15.29 -7.72
CA GLN A 281 -7.19 -15.28 -8.78
C GLN A 281 -6.50 -15.29 -10.15
N THR A 282 -7.15 -15.92 -11.12
CA THR A 282 -6.69 -15.92 -12.50
C THR A 282 -6.75 -14.52 -13.08
N ASP A 283 -5.82 -14.22 -13.97
CA ASP A 283 -5.79 -13.00 -14.76
C ASP A 283 -5.88 -13.38 -16.24
N SER A 284 -6.68 -12.66 -17.03
CA SER A 284 -6.86 -12.96 -18.45
C SER A 284 -5.75 -12.39 -19.33
N LYS A 285 -5.00 -11.40 -18.83
CA LYS A 285 -3.92 -10.68 -19.54
C LYS A 285 -2.53 -11.04 -19.00
N GLY A 286 -2.42 -11.42 -17.74
CA GLY A 286 -1.15 -11.61 -17.04
C GLY A 286 -1.04 -12.91 -16.23
N THR A 287 -0.04 -12.95 -15.34
CA THR A 287 0.10 -14.02 -14.37
C THR A 287 -0.96 -13.91 -13.28
N VAL A 288 -1.17 -15.00 -12.55
CA VAL A 288 -1.95 -15.00 -11.31
C VAL A 288 -1.47 -13.89 -10.36
N ASN A 289 -2.40 -13.16 -9.75
CA ASN A 289 -2.07 -12.08 -8.82
C ASN A 289 -1.97 -12.60 -7.37
N GLU A 290 -0.82 -12.34 -6.76
CA GLU A 290 -0.55 -12.54 -5.34
C GLU A 290 0.32 -11.42 -4.75
N ASP A 291 0.75 -10.48 -5.59
CA ASP A 291 1.67 -9.42 -5.23
C ASP A 291 0.91 -8.09 -5.10
N ILE A 292 1.27 -7.33 -4.06
CA ILE A 292 0.97 -5.90 -3.93
C ILE A 292 2.28 -5.14 -4.12
N TYR A 293 2.23 -4.09 -4.91
CA TYR A 293 3.32 -3.13 -5.10
C TYR A 293 2.98 -1.83 -4.37
N ILE A 294 3.95 -1.27 -3.65
CA ILE A 294 3.77 -0.04 -2.88
C ILE A 294 4.86 0.95 -3.27
N GLY A 295 4.49 2.00 -3.99
CA GLY A 295 5.30 3.18 -4.22
C GLY A 295 5.10 4.21 -3.11
N LEU A 296 6.18 4.65 -2.48
CA LEU A 296 6.18 5.78 -1.54
C LEU A 296 6.98 6.94 -2.17
N ASN A 297 6.37 8.11 -2.24
CA ASN A 297 6.83 9.32 -2.93
C ASN A 297 7.06 9.10 -4.44
N ARG A 298 6.30 8.17 -5.02
CA ARG A 298 6.36 7.77 -6.42
C ARG A 298 5.14 6.97 -6.79
N ILE A 299 4.91 6.86 -8.08
CA ILE A 299 4.10 5.78 -8.64
C ILE A 299 4.89 4.47 -8.70
N ILE A 300 4.20 3.35 -8.97
CA ILE A 300 4.80 2.03 -9.08
C ILE A 300 5.79 1.96 -10.27
N PRO A 301 5.37 2.20 -11.53
CA PRO A 301 6.28 2.26 -12.66
C PRO A 301 7.29 3.40 -12.51
N THR A 302 8.54 3.14 -12.90
CA THR A 302 9.67 4.06 -12.71
C THR A 302 9.67 5.31 -13.60
N GLN A 303 8.75 5.41 -14.57
CA GLN A 303 8.89 6.36 -15.69
C GLN A 303 7.96 7.57 -15.65
N ILE A 304 6.94 7.61 -14.79
CA ILE A 304 5.89 8.65 -14.81
C ILE A 304 5.47 8.99 -13.37
N GLY A 305 5.24 10.26 -13.04
CA GLY A 305 4.50 10.61 -11.82
C GLY A 305 5.25 10.39 -10.50
N ASP A 306 6.12 11.35 -10.16
CA ASP A 306 6.72 11.43 -8.83
C ASP A 306 5.89 12.30 -7.89
N GLY A 307 6.09 12.11 -6.59
CA GLY A 307 5.53 12.99 -5.58
C GLY A 307 6.42 13.09 -4.36
N SER A 308 5.90 13.79 -3.36
CA SER A 308 6.54 13.93 -2.07
C SER A 308 5.46 14.02 -1.00
N GLY A 309 5.74 13.52 0.19
CA GLY A 309 4.78 13.59 1.27
C GLY A 309 4.93 12.50 2.33
N VAL A 310 5.39 11.30 2.01
CA VAL A 310 5.57 10.24 3.01
C VAL A 310 6.92 10.43 3.69
N CYS A 311 6.89 10.84 4.95
CA CYS A 311 8.07 11.03 5.79
C CYS A 311 8.48 9.77 6.54
N GLY A 312 7.55 8.86 6.75
CA GLY A 312 7.82 7.55 7.32
C GLY A 312 6.68 6.58 7.02
N ALA A 313 6.97 5.30 7.16
CA ALA A 313 6.00 4.24 6.99
C ALA A 313 6.28 3.05 7.92
N VAL A 314 5.23 2.35 8.35
CA VAL A 314 5.32 1.02 8.96
C VAL A 314 4.51 0.05 8.12
N ILE A 315 5.15 -1.07 7.79
CA ILE A 315 4.52 -2.20 7.10
C ILE A 315 4.49 -3.38 8.03
N SER A 316 3.37 -4.09 8.08
CA SER A 316 3.23 -5.33 8.82
C SER A 316 2.06 -6.17 8.32
N TRP A 317 2.01 -7.43 8.73
CA TRP A 317 0.84 -8.28 8.54
C TRP A 317 -0.13 -8.07 9.71
N ALA A 318 -1.38 -7.79 9.40
CA ALA A 318 -2.45 -7.66 10.37
C ALA A 318 -3.38 -8.86 10.31
N CYS A 319 -3.90 -9.23 11.48
CA CYS A 319 -4.90 -10.28 11.57
C CYS A 319 -6.19 -9.75 10.96
N PRO A 320 -6.87 -10.61 10.23
CA PRO A 320 -8.19 -10.32 9.72
C PRO A 320 -9.09 -10.16 10.99
N TRP A 321 -9.86 -9.06 11.10
CA TRP A 321 -10.64 -8.70 12.30
C TRP A 321 -11.90 -9.56 12.41
N LYS A 322 -12.21 -10.13 13.58
CA LYS A 322 -13.59 -10.57 13.82
C LYS A 322 -14.41 -9.31 14.11
N ALA A 323 -15.35 -8.99 13.22
CA ALA A 323 -16.43 -8.05 13.52
C ALA A 323 -17.27 -8.58 14.69
#